data_AF-A0A842TVZ3-F1
#
_entry.id   AF-A0A842TVZ3-F1
#
_cell.length_a   1.000
_cell.length_b   1.000
_cell.length_c   1.000
_cell.angle_alpha   90.00
_cell.angle_beta   90.00
_cell.angle_gamma   90.00
#
_symmetry.space_group_name_H-M   'P 1'
#
loop_
_entity.id
_entity.type
_entity.pdbx_description
1 polymer ?
#
loop_
_entity_poly.entity_id
_entity_poly.type
_entity_poly.pdbx_seq_one_letter_code
_entity_poly.pdbx_strand_id
1 'polypeptide(L)'
;MENKTKIAISSTGNNLDNDIDPRFGRCPYFFIIEIEDKKTKHAKAIENTAAQQAGGAGITSAQIVADEGVDAVIAVNVGPRAFDVFSQLEIKIYNTEPCTVKQAVQRFIAGELKEASTPTGPMHMGMSGQNSGAGSGIGKGQGLRNTQEETRCFCEKCKLSMPAPEGKDCSQVNCPKCGSAMKKIE
;
A
#
# COMPACT_ATOMS: atom_id res chain seq x y z
N MET A 1 34.16 -10.85 7.45
CA MET A 1 32.80 -11.10 6.95
C MET A 1 32.37 -9.83 6.26
N GLU A 2 32.59 -9.74 4.95
CA GLU A 2 32.12 -8.61 4.14
C GLU A 2 30.61 -8.77 4.00
N ASN A 3 29.84 -7.93 4.69
CA ASN A 3 28.40 -7.90 4.50
C ASN A 3 28.13 -7.10 3.23
N LYS A 4 28.09 -7.81 2.10
CA LYS A 4 27.64 -7.27 0.82
C LYS A 4 26.12 -7.35 0.78
N THR A 5 25.47 -6.22 0.52
CA THR A 5 24.01 -6.12 0.42
C THR A 5 23.66 -5.34 -0.82
N LYS A 6 22.85 -5.92 -1.70
CA LYS A 6 22.30 -5.22 -2.86
C LYS A 6 20.90 -4.72 -2.54
N ILE A 7 20.67 -3.44 -2.79
CA ILE A 7 19.37 -2.81 -2.60
C ILE A 7 18.83 -2.27 -3.91
N ALA A 8 17.52 -2.35 -4.11
CA ALA A 8 16.83 -1.69 -5.21
C ALA A 8 16.00 -0.51 -4.72
N ILE A 9 16.00 0.60 -5.46
CA ILE A 9 15.26 1.81 -5.12
C ILE A 9 14.46 2.28 -6.33
N SER A 10 13.17 2.59 -6.16
CA SER A 10 12.37 3.21 -7.24
C SER A 10 12.74 4.68 -7.40
N SER A 11 12.96 5.14 -8.62
CA SER A 11 13.32 6.54 -8.91
C SER A 11 12.46 7.10 -10.03
N THR A 12 12.18 8.40 -9.93
CA THR A 12 11.52 9.19 -10.98
C THR A 12 12.45 9.53 -12.14
N GLY A 13 13.77 9.37 -11.97
CA GLY A 13 14.78 9.66 -12.99
C GLY A 13 16.00 8.75 -12.88
N ASN A 14 17.01 9.04 -13.69
CA ASN A 14 18.24 8.26 -13.79
C ASN A 14 19.41 8.83 -12.98
N ASN A 15 19.15 9.78 -12.06
CA ASN A 15 20.16 10.38 -11.20
C ASN A 15 19.91 10.11 -9.70
N LEU A 16 20.97 10.08 -8.90
CA LEU A 16 20.88 9.82 -7.43
C LEU A 16 20.23 10.98 -6.67
N ASP A 17 20.22 12.18 -7.25
CA ASP A 17 19.56 13.37 -6.72
C ASP A 17 18.06 13.42 -7.08
N ASN A 18 17.57 12.50 -7.92
CA ASN A 18 16.13 12.41 -8.21
C ASN A 18 15.36 11.88 -7.01
N ASP A 19 14.09 12.28 -6.95
CA ASP A 19 13.13 11.80 -5.97
C ASP A 19 12.73 10.35 -6.24
N ILE A 20 12.47 9.63 -5.15
CA ILE A 20 11.92 8.28 -5.17
C ILE A 20 10.49 8.32 -5.67
N ASP A 21 10.19 7.45 -6.63
CA ASP A 21 8.83 7.33 -7.12
C ASP A 21 7.98 6.55 -6.10
N PRO A 22 6.82 7.08 -5.67
CA PRO A 22 5.97 6.40 -4.71
C PRO A 22 5.28 5.14 -5.26
N ARG A 23 5.25 4.96 -6.59
CA ARG A 23 4.60 3.84 -7.28
C ARG A 23 5.66 2.86 -7.77
N PHE A 24 6.08 1.94 -6.90
CA PHE A 24 7.10 0.94 -7.23
C PHE A 24 6.85 0.24 -8.58
N GLY A 25 5.64 -0.28 -8.82
CA GLY A 25 5.34 -1.05 -10.03
C GLY A 25 5.22 -0.25 -11.34
N ARG A 26 5.21 1.08 -11.29
CA ARG A 26 5.10 1.94 -12.48
C ARG A 26 6.13 3.08 -12.49
N CYS A 27 7.16 2.97 -11.65
CA CYS A 27 8.24 3.96 -11.67
C CYS A 27 8.98 3.87 -13.01
N PRO A 28 9.58 4.96 -13.49
CA PRO A 28 10.30 4.95 -14.76
C PRO A 28 11.66 4.24 -14.65
N TYR A 29 12.33 4.31 -13.49
CA TYR A 29 13.66 3.72 -13.29
C TYR A 29 13.78 3.00 -11.94
N PHE A 30 14.64 1.99 -11.90
CA PHE A 30 15.10 1.30 -10.69
C PHE A 30 16.61 1.53 -10.51
N PHE A 31 17.02 1.90 -9.31
CA PHE A 31 18.42 1.97 -8.93
C PHE A 31 18.83 0.74 -8.17
N ILE A 32 19.76 -0.03 -8.72
CA ILE A 32 20.42 -1.15 -8.06
C ILE A 32 21.71 -0.63 -7.44
N ILE A 33 21.81 -0.71 -6.13
CA ILE A 33 22.92 -0.16 -5.36
C ILE A 33 23.55 -1.28 -4.55
N GLU A 34 24.85 -1.48 -4.74
CA GLU A 34 25.64 -2.42 -3.97
C GLU A 34 26.28 -1.69 -2.79
N ILE A 35 25.92 -2.13 -1.58
CA ILE A 35 26.46 -1.64 -0.32
C ILE A 35 27.41 -2.70 0.23
N GLU A 36 28.63 -2.29 0.53
CA GLU A 36 29.66 -3.12 1.13
C GLU A 36 30.29 -2.31 2.27
N ASP A 37 30.39 -2.88 3.47
CA ASP A 37 30.92 -2.20 4.66
C ASP A 37 30.26 -0.83 4.93
N LYS A 38 28.93 -0.75 4.78
CA LYS A 38 28.14 0.49 4.94
C LYS A 38 28.54 1.60 3.97
N LYS A 39 29.15 1.26 2.84
CA LYS A 39 29.52 2.20 1.77
C LYS A 39 28.94 1.75 0.45
N THR A 40 28.43 2.70 -0.31
CA THR A 40 28.00 2.46 -1.69
C THR A 40 29.24 2.20 -2.56
N LYS A 41 29.36 0.98 -3.09
CA LYS A 41 30.44 0.59 -4.02
C LYS A 41 30.02 0.72 -5.47
N HIS A 42 28.78 0.33 -5.79
CA HIS A 42 28.26 0.37 -7.14
C HIS A 42 26.83 0.88 -7.15
N ALA A 43 26.47 1.65 -8.17
CA ALA A 43 25.10 2.13 -8.38
C ALA A 43 24.80 2.09 -9.88
N LYS A 44 23.72 1.40 -10.25
CA LYS A 44 23.28 1.19 -11.62
C LYS A 44 21.81 1.58 -11.72
N ALA A 45 21.48 2.47 -12.65
CA ALA A 45 20.09 2.76 -13.00
C ALA A 45 19.63 1.83 -14.13
N ILE A 46 18.45 1.26 -13.97
CA ILE A 46 17.80 0.37 -14.93
C ILE A 46 16.44 0.96 -15.27
N GLU A 47 16.11 1.04 -16.55
CA GLU A 47 14.80 1.50 -16.99
C GLU A 47 13.73 0.43 -16.76
N ASN A 48 12.58 0.84 -16.24
CA ASN A 48 11.47 -0.06 -15.99
C ASN A 48 10.60 -0.22 -17.24
N THR A 49 10.89 -1.25 -18.04
CA THR A 49 10.06 -1.60 -19.20
C THR A 49 8.63 -2.00 -18.81
N ALA A 50 8.41 -2.42 -17.56
CA ALA A 50 7.08 -2.78 -17.07
C ALA A 50 6.16 -1.57 -16.86
N ALA A 51 6.70 -0.35 -16.75
CA ALA A 51 5.90 0.87 -16.57
C ALA A 51 4.91 1.10 -17.73
N GLN A 52 5.23 0.60 -18.93
CA GLN A 52 4.42 0.70 -20.14
C GLN A 52 3.32 -0.40 -20.21
N GLN A 53 3.34 -1.40 -19.33
CA GLN A 53 2.37 -2.49 -19.38
C GLN A 53 0.99 -2.06 -18.86
N ALA A 54 -0.06 -2.38 -19.64
CA ALA A 54 -1.44 -2.06 -19.30
C ALA A 54 -1.92 -2.74 -17.99
N GLY A 55 -1.37 -3.91 -17.67
CA GLY A 55 -1.69 -4.67 -16.46
C GLY A 55 -0.48 -5.49 -15.99
N GLY A 56 -0.43 -5.78 -14.69
CA GLY A 56 0.65 -6.61 -14.11
C GLY A 56 2.00 -5.92 -13.91
N ALA A 57 2.12 -4.62 -14.20
CA ALA A 57 3.38 -3.87 -14.13
C ALA A 57 4.17 -4.08 -12.81
N GLY A 58 3.48 -4.15 -11.67
CA GLY A 58 4.13 -4.41 -10.37
C GLY A 58 4.77 -5.79 -10.22
N ILE A 59 4.24 -6.83 -10.89
CA ILE A 59 4.82 -8.19 -10.86
C ILE A 59 6.08 -8.21 -11.73
N THR A 60 5.97 -7.72 -12.97
CA THR A 60 7.11 -7.67 -13.89
C THR A 60 8.24 -6.80 -13.34
N SER A 61 7.91 -5.62 -12.77
CA SER A 61 8.90 -4.78 -12.09
C SER A 61 9.62 -5.49 -10.95
N ALA A 62 8.87 -6.24 -10.12
CA ALA A 62 9.47 -7.01 -9.04
C ALA A 62 10.39 -8.12 -9.58
N GLN A 63 10.00 -8.78 -10.67
CA GLN A 63 10.83 -9.79 -11.34
C GLN A 63 12.11 -9.20 -11.94
N ILE A 64 12.04 -8.04 -12.60
CA ILE A 64 13.23 -7.35 -13.14
C ILE A 64 14.24 -7.05 -12.02
N VAL A 65 13.74 -6.53 -10.91
CA VAL A 65 14.58 -6.21 -9.75
C VAL A 65 15.14 -7.47 -9.08
N ALA A 66 14.34 -8.51 -8.97
CA ALA A 66 14.75 -9.80 -8.45
C ALA A 66 15.83 -10.48 -9.31
N ASP A 67 15.75 -10.37 -10.63
CA ASP A 67 16.71 -10.97 -11.57
C ASP A 67 18.12 -10.38 -11.41
N GLU A 68 18.23 -9.10 -10.99
CA GLU A 68 19.51 -8.47 -10.63
C GLU A 68 20.12 -9.01 -9.32
N GLY A 69 19.38 -9.86 -8.60
CA GLY A 69 19.82 -10.52 -7.37
C GLY A 69 19.94 -9.54 -6.20
N VAL A 70 18.89 -8.75 -5.96
CA VAL A 70 18.86 -7.83 -4.81
C VAL A 70 18.39 -8.51 -3.54
N ASP A 71 18.97 -8.15 -2.40
CA ASP A 71 18.60 -8.66 -1.08
C ASP A 71 17.45 -7.86 -0.45
N ALA A 72 17.35 -6.57 -0.82
CA ALA A 72 16.35 -5.68 -0.28
C ALA A 72 15.82 -4.66 -1.31
N VAL A 73 14.58 -4.20 -1.10
CA VAL A 73 13.93 -3.18 -1.92
C VAL A 73 13.46 -2.05 -1.03
N ILE A 74 13.80 -0.82 -1.39
CA ILE A 74 13.34 0.39 -0.72
C ILE A 74 12.33 1.10 -1.62
N ALA A 75 11.11 1.26 -1.13
CA ALA A 75 10.07 1.98 -1.83
C ALA A 75 9.16 2.72 -0.85
N VAL A 76 8.46 3.75 -1.31
CA VAL A 76 7.45 4.41 -0.47
C VAL A 76 6.25 3.50 -0.29
N ASN A 77 5.82 2.88 -1.39
CA ASN A 77 4.63 2.05 -1.40
C ASN A 77 4.81 0.79 -2.25
N VAL A 78 4.49 -0.36 -1.66
CA VAL A 78 4.57 -1.67 -2.34
C VAL A 78 3.18 -2.29 -2.38
N GLY A 79 2.68 -2.51 -3.59
CA GLY A 79 1.39 -3.18 -3.80
C GLY A 79 1.43 -4.67 -3.45
N PRO A 80 0.26 -5.29 -3.15
CA PRO A 80 0.19 -6.68 -2.73
C PRO A 80 0.78 -7.67 -3.74
N ARG A 81 0.70 -7.35 -5.04
CA ARG A 81 1.26 -8.19 -6.11
C ARG A 81 2.79 -8.20 -6.15
N ALA A 82 3.42 -7.05 -5.91
CA ALA A 82 4.89 -6.96 -5.86
C ALA A 82 5.42 -7.57 -4.56
N PHE A 83 4.72 -7.31 -3.45
CA PHE A 83 5.04 -7.87 -2.14
C PHE A 83 5.09 -9.41 -2.15
N ASP A 84 4.12 -10.04 -2.81
CA ASP A 84 4.05 -11.50 -2.95
C ASP A 84 5.30 -12.06 -3.67
N VAL A 85 5.72 -11.43 -4.77
CA VAL A 85 6.93 -11.82 -5.52
C VAL A 85 8.17 -11.70 -4.65
N PHE A 86 8.36 -10.58 -3.95
CA PHE A 86 9.51 -10.40 -3.08
C PHE A 86 9.53 -11.38 -1.92
N SER A 87 8.36 -11.67 -1.33
CA SER A 87 8.24 -12.65 -0.24
C SER A 87 8.60 -14.06 -0.69
N GLN A 88 8.21 -14.47 -1.90
CA GLN A 88 8.58 -15.76 -2.48
C GLN A 88 10.09 -15.90 -2.72
N LEU A 89 10.77 -14.78 -2.94
CA LEU A 89 12.20 -14.71 -3.21
C LEU A 89 13.02 -14.35 -1.97
N GLU A 90 12.38 -14.28 -0.80
CA GLU A 90 13.00 -13.90 0.48
C GLU A 90 13.69 -12.52 0.46
N ILE A 91 13.23 -11.63 -0.43
CA ILE A 91 13.74 -10.27 -0.58
C ILE A 91 13.06 -9.36 0.44
N LYS A 92 13.86 -8.62 1.22
CA LYS A 92 13.36 -7.72 2.26
C LYS A 92 12.78 -6.45 1.67
N ILE A 93 11.67 -5.99 2.21
CA ILE A 93 11.01 -4.76 1.74
C ILE A 93 11.15 -3.71 2.83
N TYR A 94 11.62 -2.53 2.46
CA TYR A 94 11.76 -1.38 3.35
C TYR A 94 10.91 -0.24 2.87
N ASN A 95 10.08 0.27 3.78
CA ASN A 95 9.28 1.44 3.53
C ASN A 95 10.04 2.71 3.91
N THR A 96 10.06 3.66 2.98
CA THR A 96 10.62 5.00 3.19
C THR A 96 9.56 6.06 2.95
N GLU A 97 9.76 7.24 3.50
CA GLU A 97 9.00 8.43 3.11
C GLU A 97 9.50 8.94 1.74
N PRO A 98 8.71 9.77 1.04
CA PRO A 98 9.15 10.45 -0.18
C PRO A 98 10.40 11.26 0.11
N CYS A 99 11.52 10.86 -0.48
CA CYS A 99 12.82 11.50 -0.35
C CYS A 99 13.66 11.22 -1.60
N THR A 100 14.87 11.76 -1.68
CA THR A 100 15.78 11.48 -2.79
C THR A 100 16.42 10.10 -2.66
N VAL A 101 16.83 9.50 -3.79
CA VAL A 101 17.50 8.18 -3.80
C VAL A 101 18.70 8.18 -2.86
N LYS A 102 19.52 9.24 -2.89
CA LYS A 102 20.66 9.42 -1.98
C LYS A 102 20.26 9.40 -0.50
N GLN A 103 19.18 10.07 -0.12
CA GLN A 103 18.71 10.09 1.26
C GLN A 103 18.22 8.70 1.70
N ALA A 104 17.48 7.98 0.86
CA ALA A 104 17.03 6.64 1.21
C ALA A 104 18.19 5.67 1.44
N VAL A 105 19.24 5.73 0.61
CA VAL A 105 20.47 4.94 0.83
C VAL A 105 21.10 5.27 2.17
N GLN A 106 21.20 6.56 2.53
CA GLN A 106 21.75 6.96 3.82
C GLN A 106 20.90 6.47 4.99
N ARG A 107 19.57 6.59 4.92
CA ARG A 107 18.64 6.09 5.95
C ARG A 107 18.72 4.57 6.09
N PHE A 108 18.90 3.85 4.99
CA PHE A 108 19.11 2.41 4.99
C PHE A 108 20.40 2.03 5.71
N ILE A 109 21.52 2.68 5.36
CA ILE A 109 22.82 2.44 6.00
C ILE A 109 22.79 2.80 7.49
N ALA A 110 22.02 3.85 7.86
CA ALA A 110 21.79 4.26 9.23
C ALA A 110 20.85 3.31 10.01
N GLY A 111 20.11 2.43 9.33
CA GLY A 111 19.14 1.52 9.96
C GLY A 111 17.85 2.22 10.40
N GLU A 112 17.50 3.37 9.81
CA GLU A 112 16.31 4.15 10.17
C GLU A 112 15.05 3.70 9.41
N LEU A 113 15.21 2.89 8.36
CA LEU A 113 14.10 2.43 7.53
C LEU A 113 13.35 1.28 8.22
N LYS A 114 12.02 1.29 8.08
CA LYS A 114 11.15 0.25 8.61
C LYS A 114 11.02 -0.86 7.58
N GLU A 115 11.38 -2.07 7.98
CA GLU A 115 11.05 -3.27 7.20
C GLU A 115 9.52 -3.44 7.19
N ALA A 116 8.95 -3.64 6.01
CA ALA A 116 7.54 -3.90 5.84
C ALA A 116 7.31 -5.40 5.73
N SER A 117 6.63 -5.96 6.73
CA SER A 117 6.17 -7.36 6.72
C SER A 117 4.77 -7.52 6.11
N THR A 118 4.14 -6.43 5.66
CA THR A 118 2.81 -6.41 5.04
C THR A 118 2.79 -5.47 3.82
N PRO A 119 1.98 -5.76 2.79
CA PRO A 119 1.84 -4.87 1.65
C PRO A 119 1.25 -3.52 2.08
N THR A 120 1.90 -2.44 1.67
CA THR A 120 1.55 -1.06 2.07
C THR A 120 0.67 -0.34 1.04
N GLY A 121 0.51 -0.93 -0.15
CA GLY A 121 -0.30 -0.37 -1.24
C GLY A 121 -1.81 -0.55 -1.06
N PRO A 122 -2.65 0.21 -1.80
CA PRO A 122 -4.10 0.08 -1.73
C PRO A 122 -4.50 -1.37 -2.06
N MET A 123 -5.04 -2.06 -1.05
CA MET A 123 -5.53 -3.42 -1.17
C MET A 123 -6.87 -3.40 -1.90
N HIS A 124 -6.86 -3.45 -3.23
CA HIS A 124 -8.08 -3.81 -3.96
C HIS A 124 -8.24 -5.33 -3.90
N MET A 125 -8.87 -5.79 -2.82
CA MET A 125 -9.23 -7.19 -2.60
C MET A 125 -10.33 -7.56 -3.59
N GLY A 126 -9.95 -8.06 -4.76
CA GLY A 126 -10.85 -8.80 -5.64
C GLY A 126 -11.24 -10.09 -4.94
N MET A 127 -12.35 -10.05 -4.20
CA MET A 127 -12.89 -11.20 -3.50
C MET A 127 -13.80 -11.96 -4.46
N SER A 128 -13.25 -13.00 -5.08
CA SER A 128 -14.00 -14.06 -5.74
C SER A 128 -14.71 -14.92 -4.69
N GLY A 129 -16.04 -14.93 -4.74
CA GLY A 129 -16.88 -16.13 -4.57
C GLY A 129 -17.20 -16.60 -3.16
N GLN A 130 -18.46 -16.39 -2.74
CA GLN A 130 -19.35 -17.48 -2.33
C GLN A 130 -20.82 -17.03 -2.24
N ASN A 131 -21.62 -17.61 -3.14
CA ASN A 131 -22.88 -18.30 -2.88
C ASN A 131 -24.14 -17.79 -3.60
N SER A 132 -24.81 -18.77 -4.23
CA SER A 132 -26.22 -18.85 -4.59
C SER A 132 -26.69 -18.16 -5.87
N GLY A 133 -27.22 -18.99 -6.76
CA GLY A 133 -27.68 -18.61 -8.08
C GLY A 133 -29.04 -17.90 -8.11
N ALA A 134 -29.24 -17.22 -9.22
CA ALA A 134 -30.47 -16.83 -9.91
C ALA A 134 -29.98 -15.82 -10.96
N GLY A 135 -30.02 -16.11 -12.25
CA GLY A 135 -31.28 -16.04 -12.98
C GLY A 135 -31.57 -14.58 -13.33
N SER A 136 -31.27 -14.20 -14.57
CA SER A 136 -31.98 -13.19 -15.38
C SER A 136 -32.23 -11.79 -14.82
N GLY A 137 -31.78 -10.75 -15.54
CA GLY A 137 -32.60 -9.54 -15.68
C GLY A 137 -31.87 -8.20 -15.71
N ILE A 138 -31.74 -7.63 -16.91
CA ILE A 138 -32.05 -6.23 -17.29
C ILE A 138 -32.33 -5.24 -16.14
N GLY A 139 -31.60 -4.11 -16.11
CA GLY A 139 -32.01 -2.97 -15.28
C GLY A 139 -31.09 -1.76 -15.33
N LYS A 140 -31.41 -0.81 -16.22
CA LYS A 140 -30.90 0.57 -16.22
C LYS A 140 -31.08 1.22 -14.83
N GLY A 141 -30.18 2.11 -14.43
CA GLY A 141 -30.44 2.99 -13.28
C GLY A 141 -29.32 3.96 -12.94
N GLN A 142 -29.41 5.17 -13.50
CA GLN A 142 -28.71 6.37 -13.04
C GLN A 142 -29.24 6.78 -11.65
N GLY A 143 -28.42 7.44 -10.82
CA GLY A 143 -28.88 8.13 -9.60
C GLY A 143 -27.73 8.36 -8.62
N LEU A 144 -27.05 9.50 -8.69
CA LEU A 144 -27.31 10.70 -7.87
C LEU A 144 -26.72 10.60 -6.46
N ARG A 145 -25.67 11.40 -6.25
CA ARG A 145 -25.12 11.78 -4.96
C ARG A 145 -26.21 12.50 -4.19
N ASN A 146 -26.66 11.94 -3.07
CA ASN A 146 -27.41 12.69 -2.07
C ASN A 146 -26.52 12.80 -0.82
N THR A 147 -26.10 14.03 -0.56
CA THR A 147 -25.69 14.51 0.75
C THR A 147 -26.82 14.22 1.74
N GLN A 148 -26.67 13.19 2.57
CA GLN A 148 -27.60 12.94 3.67
C GLN A 148 -26.87 13.23 4.97
N GLU A 149 -27.42 14.19 5.72
CA GLU A 149 -27.09 14.47 7.10
C GLU A 149 -27.13 13.17 7.90
N GLU A 150 -25.95 12.62 8.18
CA GLU A 150 -25.80 11.39 8.93
C GLU A 150 -26.25 11.65 10.37
N THR A 151 -27.51 11.37 10.67
CA THR A 151 -27.99 11.38 12.05
C THR A 151 -27.20 10.35 12.84
N ARG A 152 -26.43 10.81 13.84
CA ARG A 152 -25.59 9.94 14.68
C ARG A 152 -26.26 9.72 16.05
N CYS A 153 -26.18 8.48 16.53
CA CYS A 153 -26.63 8.12 17.87
C CYS A 153 -25.43 8.03 18.81
N PHE A 154 -25.55 8.61 20.00
CA PHE A 154 -24.55 8.59 21.05
C PHE A 154 -25.11 7.97 22.33
N CYS A 155 -24.28 7.17 23.00
CA CYS A 155 -24.57 6.61 24.30
C CYS A 155 -23.77 7.32 25.40
N GLU A 156 -24.46 7.97 26.34
CA GLU A 156 -23.81 8.69 27.46
C GLU A 156 -23.17 7.76 28.49
N LYS A 157 -23.62 6.51 28.59
CA LYS A 157 -23.08 5.53 29.55
C LYS A 157 -21.74 4.94 29.13
N CYS A 158 -21.60 4.58 27.86
CA CYS A 158 -20.40 3.91 27.35
C CYS A 158 -19.62 4.71 26.31
N LYS A 159 -20.07 5.94 26.02
CA LYS A 159 -19.49 6.89 25.05
C LYS A 159 -19.39 6.32 23.63
N LEU A 160 -20.23 5.34 23.29
CA LEU A 160 -20.30 4.76 21.95
C LEU A 160 -21.09 5.68 21.02
N SER A 161 -20.54 5.99 19.85
CA SER A 161 -21.26 6.67 18.76
C SER A 161 -21.42 5.75 17.55
N MET A 162 -22.59 5.77 16.91
CA MET A 162 -22.86 4.99 15.70
C MET A 162 -23.88 5.69 14.80
N PRO A 163 -23.87 5.43 13.49
CA PRO A 163 -24.90 5.95 12.59
C PRO A 163 -26.29 5.40 13.00
N ALA A 164 -27.31 6.23 12.89
CA ALA A 164 -28.68 5.81 13.15
C ALA A 164 -29.13 4.73 12.14
N PRO A 165 -29.77 3.64 12.58
CA PRO A 165 -30.33 2.65 11.68
C PRO A 165 -31.45 3.26 10.82
N GLU A 166 -31.52 2.83 9.55
CA GLU A 166 -32.46 3.36 8.55
C GLU A 166 -33.91 3.28 9.06
N GLY A 167 -34.56 4.45 9.18
CA GLY A 167 -35.97 4.58 9.59
C GLY A 167 -36.26 4.43 11.08
N LYS A 168 -35.26 4.49 11.99
CA LYS A 168 -35.48 4.47 13.44
C LYS A 168 -34.76 5.61 14.16
N ASP A 169 -35.47 6.28 15.05
CA ASP A 169 -34.90 7.31 15.93
C ASP A 169 -33.97 6.69 16.99
N CYS A 170 -32.88 7.39 17.31
CA CYS A 170 -31.90 6.93 18.31
C CYS A 170 -32.53 6.59 19.68
N SER A 171 -33.64 7.24 20.04
CA SER A 171 -34.38 6.99 21.28
C SER A 171 -35.07 5.62 21.33
N GLN A 172 -35.29 4.98 20.18
CA GLN A 172 -35.87 3.63 20.06
C GLN A 172 -34.81 2.54 19.96
N VAL A 173 -33.53 2.91 19.99
CA VAL A 173 -32.40 2.00 19.84
C VAL A 173 -31.64 1.91 21.16
N ASN A 174 -31.36 0.68 21.59
CA ASN A 174 -30.51 0.43 22.76
C ASN A 174 -29.07 0.22 22.32
N CYS A 175 -28.14 0.74 23.11
CA CYS A 175 -26.72 0.60 22.86
C CYS A 175 -26.32 -0.89 22.88
N PRO A 176 -25.68 -1.43 21.82
CA PRO A 176 -25.29 -2.84 21.79
C PRO A 176 -24.19 -3.19 22.79
N LYS A 177 -23.51 -2.18 23.36
CA LYS A 177 -22.43 -2.37 24.33
C LYS A 177 -22.91 -2.41 25.79
N CYS A 178 -23.94 -1.66 26.15
CA CYS A 178 -24.38 -1.54 27.54
C CYS A 178 -25.90 -1.61 27.75
N GLY A 179 -26.70 -1.79 26.68
CA GLY A 179 -28.15 -1.90 26.73
C GLY A 179 -28.89 -0.60 27.09
N SER A 180 -28.18 0.52 27.29
CA SER A 180 -28.81 1.81 27.63
C SER A 180 -29.43 2.48 26.41
N ALA A 181 -30.50 3.25 26.60
CA ALA A 181 -31.12 4.05 25.54
C ALA A 181 -30.11 5.03 24.93
N MET A 182 -30.15 5.17 23.61
CA MET A 182 -29.27 6.08 22.87
C MET A 182 -29.95 7.45 22.66
N LYS A 183 -29.14 8.50 22.55
CA LYS A 183 -29.60 9.86 22.22
C LYS A 183 -29.12 10.25 20.84
N LYS A 184 -29.96 11.00 20.11
CA LYS A 184 -29.53 11.64 18.86
C LYS A 184 -28.56 12.76 19.21
N ILE A 185 -27.45 12.81 18.48
CA ILE A 185 -26.56 13.96 18.45
C ILE A 185 -26.71 14.59 17.05
N GLU A 186 -27.09 15.86 17.03
CA GLU A 186 -27.11 16.69 15.82
C GLU A 186 -25.69 17.11 15.43
#